data_AF-A0A8T5Y4F7-F1
#
_entry.id   AF-A0A8T5Y4F7-F1
#
_cell.length_a   1.000
_cell.length_b   1.000
_cell.length_c   1.000
_cell.angle_alpha   90.00
_cell.angle_beta   90.00
_cell.angle_gamma   90.00
#
_symmetry.space_group_name_H-M   'P 1'
#
loop_
_entity.id
_entity.type
_entity.pdbx_description
1 polymer ?
#
loop_
_entity_poly.entity_id
_entity_poly.type
_entity_poly.pdbx_seq_one_letter_code
_entity_poly.pdbx_strand_id
1 'polypeptide(L)' 'MECKQCGSGNIKQGIIMGQTSGAGYIGPQYKATFLTSVARTYCDLCLECGEILRMYIKQSTDKKWTLEEQ' A
#
# COMPACT_ATOMS: atom_id res chain seq x y z
N MET A 1 -16.59 7.59 -4.98
CA MET A 1 -15.93 7.37 -3.68
C MET A 1 -15.79 8.73 -3.05
N GLU A 2 -16.20 8.87 -1.79
CA GLU A 2 -16.11 10.12 -1.06
C GLU A 2 -15.14 9.97 0.11
N CYS A 3 -14.39 11.03 0.40
CA CYS A 3 -13.53 11.10 1.56
C CYS A 3 -14.40 11.16 2.83
N LYS A 4 -14.28 10.17 3.71
CA LYS A 4 -15.03 10.15 4.99
C LYS A 4 -14.63 11.28 5.94
N GLN A 5 -13.45 11.85 5.74
CA GLN A 5 -12.92 12.90 6.60
C GLN A 5 -13.40 14.31 6.21
N CYS A 6 -13.59 14.60 4.92
CA CYS A 6 -13.95 15.95 4.45
C CYS A 6 -15.14 16.01 3.48
N GLY A 7 -15.73 14.87 3.11
CA GLY A 7 -16.83 14.77 2.16
C GLY A 7 -16.45 14.98 0.68
N SER A 8 -15.21 15.36 0.37
CA SER A 8 -14.79 15.61 -1.01
C SER A 8 -14.77 14.34 -1.86
N GLY A 9 -15.17 14.49 -3.14
CA GLY A 9 -15.03 13.49 -4.19
C GLY A 9 -13.72 13.59 -4.99
N ASN A 10 -12.85 14.56 -4.69
CA ASN A 10 -11.57 14.74 -5.39
C ASN A 10 -10.52 13.72 -4.91
N ILE A 11 -10.65 12.49 -5.41
CA ILE A 11 -9.85 11.34 -5.02
C ILE A 11 -8.92 10.92 -6.16
N LYS A 12 -7.62 10.85 -5.88
CA LYS A 12 -6.63 10.27 -6.78
C LYS A 12 -6.40 8.81 -6.43
N GLN A 13 -6.67 7.91 -7.37
CA GLN A 13 -6.57 6.47 -7.15
C GLN A 13 -5.24 5.89 -7.62
N GLY A 14 -4.79 4.83 -6.96
CA GLY A 14 -3.69 3.98 -7.43
C GLY A 14 -2.31 4.62 -7.36
N ILE A 15 -2.09 5.51 -6.40
CA ILE A 15 -0.77 6.11 -6.12
C ILE A 15 0.14 5.01 -5.56
N ILE A 16 1.37 4.93 -6.07
CA ILE A 16 2.37 3.96 -5.60
C ILE A 16 2.96 4.45 -4.27
N MET A 17 3.02 3.58 -3.27
CA MET A 17 3.79 3.83 -2.04
C MET A 17 5.21 3.30 -2.21
N GLY A 18 6.18 4.20 -2.08
CA GLY A 18 7.61 3.89 -2.28
C GLY A 18 8.48 4.49 -1.17
N GLN A 19 9.71 4.01 -1.10
CA GLN A 19 10.74 4.51 -0.19
C GLN A 19 11.73 5.40 -0.96
N THR A 20 12.12 6.53 -0.37
CA THR A 20 13.08 7.48 -0.95
C THR A 20 14.54 7.14 -0.63
N SER A 21 14.82 6.43 0.46
CA SER A 21 16.16 5.96 0.85
C SER A 21 16.28 4.44 0.74
N GLY A 22 17.03 3.97 -0.25
CA GLY A 22 17.07 2.55 -0.64
C GLY A 22 15.97 2.23 -1.64
N ALA A 23 16.34 1.78 -2.83
CA ALA A 23 15.37 1.37 -3.84
C ALA A 23 14.51 0.22 -3.29
N GLY A 24 13.20 0.42 -3.17
CA GLY A 24 12.30 -0.58 -2.58
C GLY A 24 10.84 -0.17 -2.61
N TYR A 25 9.97 -1.17 -2.45
CA TYR A 25 8.53 -0.94 -2.26
C TYR A 25 8.19 -0.97 -0.77
N ILE A 26 7.16 -0.23 -0.40
CA ILE A 26 6.55 -0.33 0.92
C ILE A 26 5.35 -1.28 0.83
N GLY A 27 5.24 -2.21 1.77
CA GLY A 27 4.08 -3.10 1.88
C GLY A 27 4.31 -4.36 2.68
N PRO A 28 3.32 -5.28 2.64
CA PRO A 28 3.39 -6.57 3.33
C PRO A 28 4.59 -7.40 2.89
N GLN A 29 5.30 -7.96 3.86
CA GLN A 29 6.43 -8.86 3.62
C GLN A 29 5.95 -10.29 3.37
N TYR A 30 6.66 -10.99 2.49
CA TYR A 30 6.44 -12.42 2.27
C TYR A 30 7.75 -13.15 1.98
N LYS A 31 7.78 -14.44 2.30
CA LYS A 31 8.90 -15.32 2.01
C LYS A 31 8.87 -15.76 0.54
N ALA A 32 9.86 -15.31 -0.23
CA ALA A 32 10.21 -15.90 -1.52
C ALA A 32 11.21 -17.04 -1.32
N THR A 33 11.48 -17.85 -2.35
CA THR A 33 12.24 -19.11 -2.25
C THR A 33 13.51 -19.02 -1.40
N PHE A 34 14.28 -17.92 -1.49
CA PHE A 34 15.52 -17.73 -0.74
C PHE A 34 15.65 -16.38 -0.01
N LEU A 35 14.66 -15.50 -0.11
CA LEU A 35 14.74 -14.12 0.38
C LEU A 35 13.38 -13.63 0.90
N THR A 36 13.40 -12.62 1.76
CA THR A 36 12.20 -11.84 2.09
C THR A 36 11.97 -10.79 1.01
N SER A 37 10.73 -10.71 0.51
CA SER A 37 10.32 -9.74 -0.49
C SER A 37 9.16 -8.92 0.04
N VAL A 38 8.90 -7.77 -0.58
CA VAL A 38 7.83 -6.84 -0.21
C VAL A 38 6.82 -6.73 -1.35
N ALA A 39 5.54 -6.89 -1.03
CA ALA A 39 4.46 -6.60 -1.97
C ALA A 39 4.33 -5.09 -2.19
N ARG A 40 4.08 -4.67 -3.42
CA ARG A 40 4.01 -3.25 -3.76
C ARG A 40 2.62 -2.73 -3.37
N THR A 41 2.60 -1.76 -2.46
CA THR A 41 1.35 -1.16 -1.99
C THR A 41 0.99 0.08 -2.79
N TYR A 42 -0.31 0.25 -2.98
CA TYR A 42 -0.94 1.39 -3.59
C TYR A 42 -1.90 2.03 -2.59
N CYS A 43 -2.16 3.31 -2.77
CA CYS A 43 -3.20 4.01 -2.02
C CYS A 43 -4.08 4.87 -2.91
N ASP A 44 -5.27 5.19 -2.38
CA ASP A 44 -6.13 6.23 -2.93
C ASP A 44 -6.13 7.41 -1.95
N LEU A 45 -5.86 8.62 -2.46
CA LEU A 45 -5.61 9.84 -1.68
C LEU A 45 -6.69 10.89 -1.97
N CYS A 46 -7.24 11.51 -0.93
CA CYS A 46 -8.03 12.73 -1.08
C CYS A 46 -7.10 13.91 -1.35
N LEU A 47 -7.26 14.56 -2.50
CA LEU A 47 -6.42 15.69 -2.86
C LEU A 47 -6.79 17.00 -2.13
N GLU A 48 -7.96 17.05 -1.48
CA GLU A 48 -8.36 18.21 -0.69
C GLU A 48 -7.79 18.20 0.74
N CYS A 49 -7.90 17.07 1.45
CA CYS A 49 -7.54 17.00 2.87
C CYS A 49 -6.38 16.05 3.18
N GLY A 50 -5.84 15.34 2.18
CA GLY A 50 -4.70 14.44 2.35
C GLY A 50 -5.02 13.08 2.98
N GLU A 51 -6.30 12.77 3.23
CA GLU A 51 -6.70 11.47 3.79
C GLU A 51 -6.33 10.32 2.85
N ILE A 52 -5.74 9.25 3.40
CA ILE A 52 -5.53 7.98 2.69
C ILE A 52 -6.78 7.12 2.88
N LEU A 53 -7.59 6.98 1.83
CA LEU A 53 -8.88 6.30 1.92
C LEU A 53 -8.76 4.78 2.02
N ARG A 54 -7.75 4.21 1.34
CA ARG A 54 -7.44 2.79 1.39
C ARG A 54 -6.01 2.52 0.94
N MET A 55 -5.44 1.43 1.47
CA MET A 55 -4.17 0.85 1.02
C MET A 55 -4.44 -0.58 0.51
N TYR A 56 -3.79 -0.95 -0.59
CA TYR A 56 -4.02 -2.26 -1.22
C TYR A 56 -2.83 -2.71 -2.06
N ILE A 57 -2.74 -4.01 -2.30
CA ILE A 57 -1.80 -4.61 -3.27
C ILE A 57 -2.56 -5.05 -4.52
N LYS A 58 -1.88 -5.03 -5.67
CA LYS A 58 -2.44 -5.53 -6.95
C LYS A 58 -1.91 -6.93 -7.33
N GLN A 59 -0.94 -7.44 -6.56
CA GLN A 59 -0.32 -8.74 -6.80
C GLN A 59 -1.17 -9.88 -6.23
N SER A 60 -0.92 -11.11 -6.67
CA SER A 60 -1.57 -12.31 -6.12
C SER A 60 -1.40 -12.39 -4.59
N THR A 61 -2.48 -12.74 -3.90
CA THR A 61 -2.52 -12.90 -2.45
C THR A 61 -2.03 -14.28 -1.96
N ASP A 62 -1.82 -15.22 -2.88
CA ASP A 62 -1.26 -16.55 -2.59
C ASP A 62 0.26 -16.46 -2.38
N LYS A 63 0.65 -16.04 -1.17
CA LYS A 63 2.03 -15.86 -0.73
C LYS A 63 2.20 -16.38 0.69
N LYS A 64 3.43 -16.75 1.04
CA LYS A 64 3.84 -17.04 2.41
C LYS A 64 4.09 -15.73 3.16
N TRP A 65 3.02 -15.06 3.57
CA TRP A 65 3.08 -13.79 4.30
C TRP A 65 3.87 -13.93 5.61
N THR A 66 4.71 -12.95 5.90
CA THR A 66 5.41 -12.88 7.18
C THR A 66 4.44 -12.31 8.22
N LEU A 67 4.19 -13.09 9.26
CA LEU A 67 3.51 -12.61 10.47
C LEU A 67 4.59 -12.26 11.49
N GLU A 68 4.35 -11.24 12.31
CA GLU A 68 5.25 -10.93 13.42
C GLU A 68 5.24 -12.11 14.41
N GLU A 69 6.41 -12.68 14.72
CA GLU A 69 6.54 -13.65 15.81
C GLU A 69 6.49 -12.90 17.13
N GLN A 70 5.54 -13.26 18.00
CA GLN A 70 5.43 -12.77 19.38
C GLN A 70 6.44 -13.45 20.29
#